data_AF-A0A2J0Z8F4-F1
#
_entry.id   AF-A0A2J0Z8F4-F1
#
_cell.length_a   1.000
_cell.length_b   1.000
_cell.length_c   1.000
_cell.angle_alpha   90.00
_cell.angle_beta   90.00
_cell.angle_gamma   90.00
#
_symmetry.space_group_name_H-M   'P 1'
#
loop_
_entity.id
_entity.type
_entity.pdbx_description
1 polymer ?
#
loop_
_entity_poly.entity_id
_entity_poly.type
_entity_poly.pdbx_seq_one_letter_code
_entity_poly.pdbx_strand_id
1 'polypeptide(L)'
;MTEMTRRAMLGVGAAAMPLIATTVYKAAVPPMLPPSGLPPLAGAGAAELPQPAALTLQERLDAAIAAAADCLREMNAGGELLVERSDGWVFIGARKRQLAEPKPVNWSGPDFYEVEQGKKRPVYWIERVDYKSKPGHYYRAVSRWKGRDECKPFCIKADNLRIVRKCPDFAGRLHSDLQA
;
A
#
# COMPACT_ATOMS: atom_id res chain seq x y z
N MET A 1 15.13 0.28 44.84
CA MET A 1 13.70 0.62 44.91
C MET A 1 13.48 1.77 43.93
N THR A 2 13.15 1.46 42.67
CA THR A 2 11.77 1.44 42.08
C THR A 2 11.34 2.86 41.69
N GLU A 3 11.28 3.19 40.40
CA GLU A 3 10.03 3.12 39.62
C GLU A 3 10.34 2.92 38.12
N MET A 4 10.49 1.66 37.67
CA MET A 4 10.56 1.27 36.24
C MET A 4 9.39 0.37 35.85
N THR A 5 8.24 0.46 36.52
CA THR A 5 7.09 -0.41 36.25
C THR A 5 5.75 0.21 36.67
N ARG A 6 5.23 1.17 35.89
CA ARG A 6 3.79 1.52 35.95
C ARG A 6 3.34 2.37 34.75
N ARG A 7 2.98 1.72 33.64
CA ARG A 7 1.84 2.10 32.77
C ARG A 7 1.71 1.15 31.57
N ALA A 8 1.54 -0.12 31.89
CA ALA A 8 0.78 -1.03 31.04
C ALA A 8 -0.63 -1.17 31.64
N MET A 9 -1.62 -1.28 30.75
CA MET A 9 -3.01 -1.74 30.91
C MET A 9 -4.14 -0.70 31.00
N LEU A 10 -5.14 -0.98 30.13
CA LEU A 10 -6.51 -0.43 29.96
C LEU A 10 -6.57 0.83 29.06
N GLY A 11 -6.92 0.73 27.76
CA GLY A 11 -8.14 0.16 27.16
C GLY A 11 -9.17 1.31 27.03
N VAL A 12 -9.63 1.78 25.86
CA VAL A 12 -10.60 1.14 24.95
C VAL A 12 -10.67 2.03 23.69
N GLY A 13 -10.66 1.43 22.51
CA GLY A 13 -10.82 2.14 21.24
C GLY A 13 -10.66 1.24 20.02
N ALA A 14 -11.27 0.04 20.06
CA ALA A 14 -11.36 -0.84 18.92
C ALA A 14 -12.25 -0.20 17.84
N ALA A 15 -11.67 0.13 16.69
CA ALA A 15 -12.42 0.51 15.49
C ALA A 15 -12.02 -0.42 14.33
N ALA A 16 -12.84 -1.47 14.19
CA ALA A 16 -13.22 -2.22 12.98
C ALA A 16 -12.21 -2.31 11.82
N MET A 17 -11.63 -3.52 11.71
CA MET A 17 -11.08 -4.11 10.49
C MET A 17 -12.12 -4.16 9.37
N PRO A 18 -11.79 -3.84 8.10
CA PRO A 18 -12.47 -4.42 6.96
C PRO A 18 -11.73 -5.71 6.56
N LEU A 19 -12.32 -6.85 6.93
CA LEU A 19 -12.07 -8.15 6.32
C LEU A 19 -12.52 -8.09 4.85
N ILE A 20 -11.60 -8.21 3.90
CA ILE A 20 -11.95 -8.44 2.48
C ILE A 20 -11.32 -9.75 2.02
N ALA A 21 -12.20 -10.76 2.04
CA ALA A 21 -12.31 -11.90 1.13
C ALA A 21 -11.02 -12.60 0.67
N THR A 22 -10.55 -13.58 1.45
CA THR A 22 -9.81 -14.73 0.91
C THR A 22 -10.77 -15.59 0.08
N THR A 23 -10.65 -15.53 -1.25
CA THR A 23 -11.22 -16.55 -2.14
C THR A 23 -10.41 -17.83 -1.98
N VAL A 24 -10.94 -18.78 -1.23
CA VAL A 24 -10.40 -20.14 -1.16
C VAL A 24 -10.79 -20.85 -2.45
N TYR A 25 -9.84 -20.99 -3.37
CA TYR A 25 -10.03 -21.86 -4.53
C TYR A 25 -10.00 -23.32 -4.04
N LYS A 26 -11.17 -23.96 -4.06
CA LYS A 26 -11.38 -25.36 -3.69
C LYS A 26 -10.75 -26.23 -4.80
N ALA A 27 -9.51 -26.67 -4.60
CA ALA A 27 -8.87 -27.64 -5.47
C ALA A 27 -9.70 -28.94 -5.48
N ALA A 28 -10.16 -29.33 -6.66
CA ALA A 28 -10.89 -30.56 -6.88
C ALA A 28 -9.98 -31.76 -6.59
N VAL A 29 -10.34 -32.55 -5.57
CA VAL A 29 -9.74 -33.85 -5.27
C VAL A 29 -10.39 -34.87 -6.22
N PRO A 30 -9.66 -35.56 -7.09
CA PRO A 30 -10.21 -36.69 -7.84
C PRO A 30 -10.41 -37.91 -6.92
N PRO A 31 -11.46 -38.73 -7.10
CA PRO A 31 -11.70 -39.90 -6.26
C PRO A 31 -10.74 -41.03 -6.64
N MET A 32 -9.87 -41.44 -5.73
CA MET A 32 -9.05 -42.65 -5.85
C MET A 32 -9.54 -43.67 -4.81
N LEU A 33 -10.03 -44.82 -5.30
CA LEU A 33 -10.43 -45.99 -4.52
C LEU A 33 -9.27 -46.57 -3.70
N PRO A 34 -9.55 -47.25 -2.56
CA PRO A 34 -8.52 -47.96 -1.80
C PRO A 34 -8.09 -49.28 -2.47
N PRO A 35 -6.83 -49.72 -2.31
CA PRO A 35 -6.30 -50.94 -2.91
C PRO A 35 -6.57 -52.17 -2.03
N SER A 36 -7.01 -53.26 -2.65
CA SER A 36 -7.04 -54.59 -2.04
C SER A 36 -6.34 -55.60 -2.95
N GLY A 37 -5.26 -56.21 -2.45
CA GLY A 37 -4.74 -57.51 -2.91
C GLY A 37 -3.44 -57.52 -3.73
N LEU A 38 -2.32 -57.85 -3.07
CA LEU A 38 -1.09 -58.45 -3.67
C LEU A 38 -1.35 -59.92 -4.11
N PRO A 39 -0.46 -60.69 -4.81
CA PRO A 39 1.00 -60.53 -5.07
C PRO A 39 1.43 -60.97 -6.52
N PRO A 40 2.63 -61.55 -6.80
CA PRO A 40 3.97 -60.93 -6.91
C PRO A 40 4.62 -61.15 -8.30
N LEU A 41 5.62 -60.37 -8.70
CA LEU A 41 6.63 -60.83 -9.67
C LEU A 41 7.94 -60.03 -9.58
N ALA A 42 9.03 -60.77 -9.55
CA ALA A 42 10.40 -60.31 -9.40
C ALA A 42 10.92 -59.53 -10.61
N GLY A 43 11.89 -58.63 -10.38
CA GLY A 43 12.87 -58.27 -11.41
C GLY A 43 13.30 -56.80 -11.44
N ALA A 44 14.59 -56.60 -11.17
CA ALA A 44 15.45 -55.49 -11.63
C ALA A 44 15.28 -54.08 -11.01
N GLY A 45 16.21 -53.76 -10.10
CA GLY A 45 16.95 -52.49 -10.12
C GLY A 45 16.16 -51.19 -10.05
N ALA A 46 15.59 -50.89 -8.88
CA ALA A 46 15.19 -49.51 -8.59
C ALA A 46 16.44 -48.71 -8.21
N ALA A 47 17.03 -48.03 -9.21
CA ALA A 47 17.92 -46.92 -8.94
C ALA A 47 17.13 -45.86 -8.17
N GLU A 48 17.54 -45.59 -6.93
CA GLU A 48 16.99 -44.54 -6.09
C GLU A 48 17.25 -43.19 -6.78
N LEU A 49 16.24 -42.64 -7.45
CA LEU A 49 16.32 -41.28 -7.97
C LEU A 49 16.47 -40.33 -6.77
N PRO A 50 17.44 -39.40 -6.77
CA PRO A 50 17.60 -38.45 -5.68
C PRO A 50 16.32 -37.61 -5.59
N GLN A 51 15.58 -37.80 -4.49
CA GLN A 51 14.47 -36.94 -4.12
C GLN A 51 15.02 -35.52 -3.99
N PRO A 52 14.46 -34.51 -4.70
CA PRO A 52 14.87 -33.13 -4.49
C PRO A 52 14.64 -32.80 -3.02
N ALA A 53 15.69 -32.36 -2.33
CA ALA A 53 15.63 -31.99 -0.93
C ALA A 53 14.46 -31.03 -0.73
N ALA A 54 13.50 -31.43 0.12
CA ALA A 54 12.34 -30.60 0.41
C ALA A 54 12.86 -29.28 1.03
N LEU A 55 12.69 -28.18 0.29
CA LEU A 55 13.10 -26.86 0.75
C LEU A 55 12.48 -26.58 2.11
N THR A 56 13.30 -26.08 3.02
CA THR A 56 12.86 -25.61 4.33
C THR A 56 11.87 -24.45 4.16
N LEU A 57 11.03 -24.21 5.18
CA LEU A 57 10.10 -23.08 5.16
C LEU A 57 10.81 -21.73 4.98
N GLN A 58 12.03 -21.62 5.51
CA GLN A 58 12.86 -20.42 5.37
C GLN A 58 13.30 -20.22 3.92
N GLU A 59 13.81 -21.25 3.25
CA GLU A 59 14.23 -21.17 1.84
C GLU A 59 13.04 -20.85 0.92
N ARG A 60 11.85 -21.38 1.23
CA ARG A 60 10.62 -21.05 0.51
C ARG A 60 10.23 -19.59 0.69
N LEU A 61 10.39 -19.04 1.90
CA LEU A 61 10.13 -17.64 2.18
C LEU A 61 11.15 -16.74 1.44
N ASP A 62 12.43 -17.07 1.50
CA ASP A 62 13.48 -16.32 0.80
C ASP A 62 13.27 -16.31 -0.73
N ALA A 63 12.87 -17.44 -1.31
CA ALA A 63 12.52 -17.52 -2.73
C ALA A 63 11.31 -16.65 -3.09
N ALA A 64 10.27 -16.62 -2.24
CA ALA A 64 9.10 -15.77 -2.46
C ALA A 64 9.44 -14.28 -2.38
N ILE A 65 10.31 -13.89 -1.46
CA ILE A 65 10.79 -12.51 -1.33
C ILE A 65 11.59 -12.10 -2.58
N ALA A 66 12.47 -12.97 -3.07
CA ALA A 66 13.23 -12.73 -4.29
C ALA A 66 12.32 -12.55 -5.51
N ALA A 67 11.36 -13.45 -5.70
CA ALA A 67 10.40 -13.36 -6.80
C ALA A 67 9.56 -12.06 -6.74
N ALA A 68 9.05 -11.70 -5.56
CA ALA A 68 8.29 -10.46 -5.39
C ALA A 68 9.13 -9.21 -5.63
N ALA A 69 10.40 -9.22 -5.20
CA ALA A 69 11.37 -8.18 -5.49
C ALA A 69 11.64 -8.01 -6.99
N ASP A 70 11.77 -9.13 -7.72
CA ASP A 70 11.99 -9.13 -9.17
C ASP A 70 10.78 -8.57 -9.91
N CYS A 71 9.56 -9.02 -9.58
CA CYS A 71 8.33 -8.46 -10.13
C CYS A 71 8.24 -6.94 -9.89
N LEU A 72 8.56 -6.48 -8.67
CA LEU A 72 8.53 -5.05 -8.35
C LEU A 72 9.61 -4.26 -9.09
N ARG A 73 10.78 -4.86 -9.35
CA ARG A 73 11.84 -4.24 -10.14
C ARG A 73 11.44 -4.10 -11.61
N GLU A 74 10.80 -5.11 -12.18
CA GLU A 74 10.26 -5.06 -13.54
C GLU A 74 9.16 -4.00 -13.68
N MET A 75 8.20 -3.99 -12.74
CA MET A 75 7.12 -3.01 -12.73
C MET A 75 7.59 -1.57 -12.50
N ASN A 76 8.73 -1.38 -11.83
CA ASN A 76 9.28 -0.07 -11.47
C ASN A 76 10.70 0.10 -12.04
N ALA A 77 10.89 -0.18 -13.33
CA ALA A 77 12.17 -0.03 -14.00
C ALA A 77 12.82 1.35 -13.70
N GLY A 78 13.91 1.35 -12.93
CA GLY A 78 14.65 2.55 -12.52
C GLY A 78 14.38 3.08 -11.10
N GLY A 79 13.52 2.42 -10.31
CA GLY A 79 13.35 2.66 -8.87
C GLY A 79 14.40 1.96 -8.02
N GLU A 80 14.68 2.51 -6.84
CA GLU A 80 15.49 1.83 -5.82
C GLU A 80 14.59 0.83 -5.08
N LEU A 81 14.96 -0.44 -5.05
CA LEU A 81 14.20 -1.45 -4.32
C LEU A 81 14.61 -1.48 -2.85
N LEU A 82 13.63 -1.43 -1.95
CA LEU A 82 13.81 -1.59 -0.51
C LEU A 82 13.19 -2.93 -0.07
N VAL A 83 13.99 -3.76 0.58
CA VAL A 83 13.54 -4.98 1.25
C VAL A 83 13.90 -4.86 2.72
N GLU A 84 12.89 -4.81 3.59
CA GLU A 84 13.06 -4.73 5.04
C GLU A 84 12.46 -5.98 5.70
N ARG A 85 13.20 -6.58 6.64
CA ARG A 85 12.83 -7.83 7.30
C ARG A 85 12.71 -7.59 8.81
N SER A 86 11.66 -8.15 9.40
CA SER A 86 11.43 -8.21 10.84
C SER A 86 10.89 -9.60 11.23
N ASP A 87 10.86 -9.93 12.51
CA ASP A 87 10.53 -11.27 13.04
C ASP A 87 9.10 -11.76 12.72
N GLY A 88 8.26 -10.93 12.10
CA GLY A 88 6.91 -11.33 11.68
C GLY A 88 6.41 -10.68 10.39
N TRP A 89 7.23 -9.89 9.70
CA TRP A 89 6.84 -9.24 8.46
C TRP A 89 8.03 -8.96 7.55
N VAL A 90 7.76 -8.94 6.25
CA VAL A 90 8.70 -8.52 5.22
C VAL A 90 8.04 -7.42 4.40
N PHE A 91 8.72 -6.28 4.29
CA PHE A 91 8.33 -5.21 3.39
C PHE A 91 9.16 -5.30 2.12
N ILE A 92 8.50 -5.27 0.96
CA ILE A 92 9.13 -5.21 -0.35
C ILE A 92 8.49 -4.04 -1.07
N GLY A 93 9.25 -2.97 -1.28
CA GLY A 93 8.73 -1.75 -1.89
C GLY A 93 9.74 -1.12 -2.83
N ALA A 94 9.25 -0.58 -3.94
CA ALA A 94 10.07 0.26 -4.81
C ALA A 94 9.99 1.71 -4.32
N ARG A 95 11.11 2.27 -3.91
CA ARG A 95 11.27 3.71 -3.76
C ARG A 95 11.33 4.29 -5.18
N LYS A 96 10.26 4.95 -5.61
CA LYS A 96 10.32 5.78 -6.82
C LYS A 96 11.46 6.77 -6.61
N ARG A 97 12.57 6.57 -7.35
CA ARG A 97 13.60 7.59 -7.55
C ARG A 97 12.83 8.82 -7.96
N GLN A 98 12.92 9.92 -7.20
CA GLN A 98 12.21 11.16 -7.50
C GLN A 98 12.50 11.52 -8.95
N LEU A 99 11.57 11.18 -9.83
CA LEU A 99 11.69 11.32 -11.27
C LEU A 99 11.43 12.79 -11.55
N ALA A 100 12.49 13.60 -11.40
CA ALA A 100 12.44 15.05 -11.34
C ALA A 100 11.52 15.60 -10.24
N GLU A 101 11.77 16.80 -9.75
CA GLU A 101 10.70 17.51 -9.05
C GLU A 101 9.53 17.65 -10.03
N PRO A 102 8.35 17.09 -9.73
CA PRO A 102 7.20 17.24 -10.61
C PRO A 102 7.00 18.73 -10.85
N LYS A 103 6.97 19.13 -12.13
CA LYS A 103 6.80 20.53 -12.52
C LYS A 103 5.55 21.05 -11.81
N PRO A 104 5.65 22.16 -11.05
CA PRO A 104 4.50 22.69 -10.34
C PRO A 104 3.35 22.91 -11.32
N VAL A 105 2.17 22.43 -10.95
CA VAL A 105 0.97 22.55 -11.77
C VAL A 105 0.21 23.80 -11.31
N ASN A 106 -0.38 24.53 -12.25
CA ASN A 106 -1.23 25.66 -11.90
C ASN A 106 -2.56 25.18 -11.32
N TRP A 107 -3.12 25.94 -10.39
CA TRP A 107 -4.46 25.67 -9.88
C TRP A 107 -5.48 25.78 -11.01
N SER A 108 -6.35 24.77 -11.15
CA SER A 108 -7.30 24.67 -12.26
C SER A 108 -8.77 24.67 -11.80
N GLY A 109 -9.05 25.00 -10.53
CA GLY A 109 -10.39 24.97 -9.95
C GLY A 109 -10.45 24.31 -8.57
N PRO A 110 -11.58 24.40 -7.86
CA PRO A 110 -11.74 23.76 -6.54
C PRO A 110 -11.65 22.24 -6.65
N ASP A 111 -10.60 21.65 -6.07
CA ASP A 111 -10.39 20.19 -6.08
C ASP A 111 -9.38 19.75 -5.03
N PHE A 112 -9.10 18.45 -4.98
CA PHE A 112 -7.98 17.87 -4.25
C PHE A 112 -6.66 18.06 -5.00
N TYR A 113 -5.69 18.64 -4.30
CA TYR A 113 -4.34 18.83 -4.81
C TYR A 113 -3.32 18.35 -3.78
N GLU A 114 -2.28 17.69 -4.29
CA GLU A 114 -1.06 17.45 -3.53
C GLU A 114 -0.22 18.72 -3.55
N VAL A 115 0.11 19.24 -2.37
CA VAL A 115 0.89 20.48 -2.23
C VAL A 115 2.20 20.21 -1.54
N GLU A 116 3.22 20.97 -1.91
CA GLU A 116 4.52 20.88 -1.28
C GLU A 116 4.54 21.68 0.03
N GLN A 117 4.86 21.02 1.14
CA GLN A 117 4.97 21.64 2.44
C GLN A 117 6.24 21.16 3.15
N GLY A 118 7.37 21.81 2.82
CA GLY A 118 8.69 21.40 3.28
C GLY A 118 9.03 19.98 2.80
N LYS A 119 9.31 19.06 3.73
CA LYS A 119 9.59 17.64 3.40
C LYS A 119 8.33 16.79 3.17
N LYS A 120 7.14 17.35 3.39
CA LYS A 120 5.86 16.62 3.28
C LYS A 120 5.12 17.05 2.02
N ARG A 121 4.25 16.15 1.55
CA ARG A 121 3.34 16.40 0.43
C ARG A 121 1.90 16.01 0.79
N PRO A 122 1.24 16.78 1.67
CA PRO A 122 -0.14 16.52 2.02
C PRO A 122 -1.08 16.78 0.84
N VAL A 123 -2.23 16.11 0.84
CA VAL A 123 -3.33 16.37 -0.10
C VAL A 123 -4.41 17.15 0.61
N TYR A 124 -4.82 18.28 0.03
CA TYR A 124 -5.89 19.13 0.56
C TYR A 124 -6.94 19.40 -0.50
N TRP A 125 -8.17 19.61 -0.06
CA TRP A 125 -9.18 20.30 -0.86
C TRP A 125 -8.84 21.78 -0.87
N ILE A 126 -8.60 22.35 -2.06
CA ILE A 126 -8.14 23.73 -2.23
C ILE A 126 -9.18 24.53 -3.00
N GLU A 127 -9.65 25.61 -2.39
CA GLU A 127 -10.58 26.57 -2.95
C GLU A 127 -9.94 27.95 -3.01
N ARG A 128 -10.14 28.70 -4.09
CA ARG A 128 -9.70 30.10 -4.18
C ARG A 128 -10.76 31.01 -3.57
N VAL A 129 -10.33 31.91 -2.69
CA VAL A 129 -11.19 32.90 -2.04
C VAL A 129 -10.60 34.29 -2.25
N ASP A 130 -11.37 35.20 -2.84
CA ASP A 130 -10.95 36.58 -3.02
C ASP A 130 -11.07 37.35 -1.69
N TYR A 131 -10.12 38.25 -1.42
CA TYR A 131 -10.20 39.09 -0.23
C TYR A 131 -11.34 40.10 -0.35
N LYS A 132 -12.11 40.29 0.72
CA LYS A 132 -13.20 41.29 0.75
C LYS A 132 -12.68 42.73 0.81
N SER A 133 -11.52 42.95 1.41
CA SER A 133 -11.00 44.28 1.77
C SER A 133 -9.90 44.80 0.86
N LYS A 134 -9.30 43.95 0.03
CA LYS A 134 -8.19 44.32 -0.85
C LYS A 134 -8.25 43.51 -2.15
N PRO A 135 -7.73 44.05 -3.26
CA PRO A 135 -7.53 43.26 -4.47
C PRO A 135 -6.62 42.05 -4.21
N GLY A 136 -6.99 40.90 -4.73
CA GLY A 136 -6.23 39.66 -4.64
C GLY A 136 -7.00 38.50 -4.01
N HIS A 137 -6.32 37.36 -3.85
CA HIS A 137 -6.93 36.14 -3.34
C HIS A 137 -6.00 35.36 -2.41
N TYR A 138 -6.58 34.43 -1.68
CA TYR A 138 -5.89 33.37 -0.97
C TYR A 138 -6.54 32.03 -1.29
N TYR A 139 -5.85 30.96 -0.93
CA TYR A 139 -6.35 29.61 -1.06
C TYR A 139 -6.78 29.10 0.31
N ARG A 140 -8.02 28.66 0.41
CA ARG A 140 -8.53 27.92 1.56
C ARG A 140 -8.20 26.45 1.35
N ALA A 141 -7.41 25.88 2.24
CA ALA A 141 -7.04 24.47 2.23
C ALA A 141 -7.68 23.74 3.41
N VAL A 142 -8.20 22.53 3.16
CA VAL A 142 -8.79 21.67 4.20
C VAL A 142 -8.49 20.20 3.94
N SER A 143 -8.13 19.46 4.99
CA SER A 143 -8.05 17.99 4.93
C SER A 143 -9.45 17.44 4.91
N ARG A 144 -9.77 16.60 3.92
CA ARG A 144 -11.07 15.94 3.84
C ARG A 144 -10.92 14.45 3.72
N TRP A 145 -11.85 13.73 4.35
CA TRP A 145 -11.97 12.29 4.25
C TRP A 145 -13.44 11.89 4.11
N LYS A 146 -13.77 11.09 3.09
CA LYS A 146 -15.15 10.60 2.82
C LYS A 146 -16.20 11.71 2.90
N GLY A 147 -15.89 12.86 2.27
CA GLY A 147 -16.79 14.02 2.20
C GLY A 147 -16.86 14.89 3.47
N ARG A 148 -16.11 14.58 4.53
CA ARG A 148 -16.06 15.38 5.77
C ARG A 148 -14.73 16.10 5.92
N ASP A 149 -14.78 17.31 6.46
CA ASP A 149 -13.59 18.07 6.86
C ASP A 149 -13.00 17.42 8.13
N GLU A 150 -11.76 16.98 8.07
CA GLU A 150 -11.08 16.36 9.23
C GLU A 150 -10.48 17.41 10.17
N CYS A 151 -10.17 18.59 9.63
CA CYS A 151 -9.49 19.67 10.33
C CYS A 151 -10.13 21.01 10.00
N LYS A 152 -9.90 22.00 10.86
CA LYS A 152 -10.31 23.38 10.56
C LYS A 152 -9.60 23.85 9.28
N PRO A 153 -10.32 24.48 8.34
CA PRO A 153 -9.69 25.06 7.16
C PRO A 153 -8.65 26.11 7.54
N PHE A 154 -7.57 26.18 6.76
CA PHE A 154 -6.53 27.18 6.92
C PHE A 154 -6.24 27.90 5.61
N CYS A 155 -5.60 29.05 5.71
CA CYS A 155 -5.36 29.94 4.59
C CYS A 155 -3.93 29.81 4.09
N ILE A 156 -3.75 29.63 2.79
CA ILE A 156 -2.48 29.65 2.08
C ILE A 156 -2.47 30.91 1.21
N LYS A 157 -1.45 31.76 1.39
CA LYS A 157 -1.25 32.93 0.51
C LYS A 157 -0.95 32.45 -0.91
N ALA A 158 -1.37 33.20 -1.93
CA ALA A 158 -1.16 32.82 -3.32
C ALA A 158 0.32 32.51 -3.63
N ASP A 159 1.24 33.35 -3.16
CA ASP A 159 2.68 33.20 -3.37
C ASP A 159 3.29 31.97 -2.68
N ASN A 160 2.59 31.39 -1.71
CA ASN A 160 3.06 30.24 -0.92
C ASN A 160 2.48 28.90 -1.40
N LEU A 161 1.56 28.91 -2.37
CA LEU A 161 0.95 27.68 -2.87
C LEU A 161 1.82 27.06 -3.95
N ARG A 162 2.41 25.88 -3.67
CA ARG A 162 3.09 25.04 -4.67
C ARG A 162 2.34 23.73 -4.84
N ILE A 163 1.58 23.61 -5.92
CA ILE A 163 0.85 22.38 -6.28
C ILE A 163 1.79 21.45 -7.02
N VAL A 164 1.91 20.22 -6.51
CA VAL A 164 2.66 19.12 -7.14
C VAL A 164 1.82 18.47 -8.23
N ARG A 165 0.56 18.15 -7.93
CA ARG A 165 -0.40 17.58 -8.89
C ARG A 165 -1.84 17.70 -8.38
N LYS A 166 -2.78 17.46 -9.28
CA LYS A 166 -4.20 17.25 -8.97
C LYS A 166 -4.45 15.79 -8.60
N CYS A 167 -5.28 15.55 -7.58
CA CYS A 167 -5.60 14.22 -7.04
C CYS A 167 -7.12 13.99 -7.00
N PRO A 168 -7.80 13.89 -8.17
CA PRO A 168 -9.27 13.89 -8.23
C PRO A 168 -9.91 12.72 -7.45
N ASP A 169 -9.22 11.57 -7.38
CA ASP A 169 -9.71 10.35 -6.71
C ASP A 169 -9.49 10.32 -5.19
N PHE A 170 -8.91 11.37 -4.62
CA PHE A 170 -8.58 11.39 -3.21
C PHE A 170 -9.84 11.34 -2.32
N ALA A 171 -9.68 10.80 -1.10
CA ALA A 171 -10.74 10.68 -0.09
C ALA A 171 -11.97 9.87 -0.51
N GLY A 172 -11.81 8.94 -1.48
CA GLY A 172 -12.89 8.05 -1.93
C GLY A 172 -13.86 8.69 -2.90
N ARG A 173 -13.48 9.78 -3.59
CA ARG A 173 -14.17 10.19 -4.81
C ARG A 173 -13.82 9.18 -5.89
N LEU A 174 -14.77 8.32 -6.24
CA LEU A 174 -14.63 7.50 -7.44
C LEU A 174 -14.95 8.38 -8.65
N HIS A 175 -14.17 8.25 -9.72
CA HIS A 175 -14.58 8.73 -11.04
C HIS A 175 -15.97 8.17 -11.37
N SER A 176 -16.88 9.03 -11.81
CA SER A 176 -18.25 8.69 -12.20
C SER A 176 -18.33 7.54 -13.22
N ASP A 177 -17.23 7.28 -13.93
CA ASP A 177 -17.12 6.29 -15.00
C ASP A 177 -17.07 4.84 -14.50
N LEU A 178 -16.95 4.62 -13.17
CA LEU A 178 -16.97 3.29 -12.54
C LEU A 178 -18.32 2.97 -11.86
N GLN A 179 -19.37 3.76 -12.11
CA GLN A 179 -20.72 3.52 -11.59
C GLN A 179 -21.73 3.01 -12.63
N ALA A 180 -21.27 2.52 -13.79
CA ALA A 180 -22.11 1.91 -14.83
C ALA A 180 -22.11 0.38 -14.75
#